data_AF-A0A940HWP3-F1
#
_entry.id   AF-A0A940HWP3-F1
#
_cell.length_a   1.000
_cell.length_b   1.000
_cell.length_c   1.000
_cell.angle_alpha   90.00
_cell.angle_beta   90.00
_cell.angle_gamma   90.00
#
_symmetry.space_group_name_H-M   'P 1'
#
loop_
_entity.id
_entity.type
_entity.pdbx_description
1 polymer ?
#
loop_
_entity_poly.entity_id
_entity_poly.type
_entity_poly.pdbx_seq_one_letter_code
_entity_poly.pdbx_strand_id
1 'polypeptide(L)'
;MAKTENTGRRVILAYWKFRDKDNFEVFSNLKHFTASYPQYSYNTLNNYLSKGKKPFENEVLRIERMAVHNKPIRQTSHFRVVPVVQKRQLHSFDESKEDLKYWLTRSVKERAYAVAFIVNQSLQPGSKLDKSVVSKRKLHS
;
A
#
# COMPACT_ATOMS: atom_id res chain seq x y z
N MET A 1 -8.55 6.94 16.42
CA MET A 1 -7.65 7.67 15.49
C MET A 1 -6.35 7.95 16.20
N ALA A 2 -5.23 7.37 15.75
CA ALA A 2 -3.93 7.61 16.38
C ALA A 2 -3.51 9.06 16.11
N LYS A 3 -3.36 9.87 17.16
CA LYS A 3 -2.77 11.19 17.04
C LYS A 3 -1.31 11.00 16.65
N THR A 4 -0.99 11.31 15.40
CA THR A 4 0.38 11.34 14.90
C THR A 4 1.15 12.37 15.72
N GLU A 5 2.15 11.93 16.49
CA GLU A 5 3.05 12.85 17.20
C GLU A 5 3.80 13.70 16.18
N ASN A 6 3.39 14.96 16.09
CA ASN A 6 3.99 15.91 15.17
C ASN A 6 5.27 16.42 15.82
N THR A 7 6.42 15.83 15.47
CA THR A 7 7.75 16.28 15.91
C THR A 7 8.12 17.68 15.40
N GLY A 8 7.21 18.37 14.69
CA GLY A 8 7.41 19.70 14.12
C GLY A 8 8.32 19.72 12.89
N ARG A 9 9.03 18.61 12.62
CA ARG A 9 9.91 18.45 11.47
C ARG A 9 9.09 18.44 10.18
N ARG A 10 9.48 19.29 9.24
CA ARG A 10 8.83 19.44 7.94
C ARG A 10 9.86 19.39 6.83
N VAL A 11 9.45 18.82 5.71
CA VAL A 11 10.19 18.79 4.45
C VAL A 11 9.51 19.69 3.43
N ILE A 12 10.26 20.07 2.41
CA ILE A 12 9.74 20.75 1.22
C ILE A 12 9.47 19.68 0.17
N LEU A 13 8.22 19.57 -0.28
CA LEU A 13 7.84 18.76 -1.42
C LEU A 13 7.67 19.68 -2.62
N ALA A 14 8.45 19.43 -3.67
CA ALA A 14 8.39 20.14 -4.94
C ALA A 14 7.76 19.21 -5.99
N TYR A 15 6.65 19.63 -6.59
CA TYR A 15 5.92 18.88 -7.61
C TYR A 15 6.02 19.59 -8.97
N TRP A 16 6.64 18.94 -9.93
CA TRP A 16 6.84 19.39 -11.31
C TRP A 16 5.70 18.91 -12.21
N LYS A 17 4.88 19.85 -12.70
CA LYS A 17 3.65 19.53 -13.44
C LYS A 17 3.87 18.89 -14.81
N PHE A 18 5.02 19.17 -15.44
CA PHE A 18 5.32 18.74 -16.81
C PHE A 18 6.28 17.55 -16.90
N ARG A 19 6.55 16.85 -15.80
CA ARG A 19 7.39 15.65 -15.79
C ARG A 19 6.51 14.41 -15.66
N ASP A 20 6.66 13.44 -16.55
CA ASP A 20 5.87 12.19 -16.52
C ASP A 20 6.44 11.15 -15.55
N LYS A 21 7.76 11.15 -15.36
CA LYS A 21 8.48 10.31 -14.39
C LYS A 21 9.22 11.23 -13.42
N ASP A 22 9.25 10.86 -12.14
CA ASP A 22 9.90 11.63 -11.07
C ASP A 22 9.39 13.08 -10.99
N ASN A 23 8.07 13.22 -11.00
CA ASN A 23 7.37 14.50 -10.93
C ASN A 23 7.41 15.15 -9.55
N PHE A 24 7.96 14.49 -8.53
CA PHE A 24 8.14 15.07 -7.21
C PHE A 24 9.56 14.91 -6.70
N GLU A 25 10.04 15.94 -6.00
CA GLU A 25 11.34 15.97 -5.34
C GLU A 25 11.15 16.42 -3.88
N VAL A 26 11.94 15.82 -2.98
CA VAL A 26 11.86 16.08 -1.54
C VAL A 26 13.15 16.75 -1.07
N PHE A 27 13.02 17.91 -0.45
CA PHE A 27 14.14 18.65 0.12
C PHE A 27 14.01 18.79 1.63
N SER A 28 15.16 18.71 2.33
CA SER A 28 15.23 18.87 3.79
C SER A 28 14.79 20.26 4.25
N ASN A 29 15.09 21.31 3.47
CA ASN A 29 14.67 22.66 3.74
C ASN A 29 14.60 23.51 2.45
N LEU A 30 14.04 24.70 2.58
CA LEU A 30 13.85 25.62 1.46
C LEU A 30 15.18 26.18 0.91
N LYS A 31 16.23 26.28 1.73
CA LYS A 31 17.54 26.78 1.28
C LYS A 31 18.20 25.82 0.29
N HIS A 32 18.13 24.51 0.54
CA HIS A 32 18.64 23.49 -0.38
C HIS A 32 17.88 23.49 -1.71
N PHE A 33 16.56 23.67 -1.65
CA PHE A 33 15.75 23.83 -2.85
C PHE A 33 16.21 25.04 -3.68
N THR A 34 16.34 26.22 -3.06
CA THR A 34 16.77 27.43 -3.77
C THR A 34 18.24 27.38 -4.22
N ALA A 35 19.08 26.56 -3.59
CA ALA A 35 20.45 26.32 -4.06
C ALA A 35 20.47 25.46 -5.34
N SER A 36 19.55 24.51 -5.45
CA SER A 36 19.41 23.64 -6.64
C SER A 36 18.66 24.35 -7.77
N TYR A 37 17.73 25.24 -7.41
CA TYR A 37 16.90 26.01 -8.35
C TYR A 37 16.95 27.51 -8.03
N PRO A 38 18.03 28.21 -8.40
CA PRO A 38 18.24 29.63 -8.07
C PRO A 38 17.22 30.58 -8.70
N GLN A 39 16.48 30.14 -9.72
CA GLN A 39 15.42 30.93 -10.35
C GLN A 39 14.25 31.24 -9.40
N TYR A 40 14.14 30.52 -8.29
CA TYR A 40 13.12 30.77 -7.28
C TYR A 40 13.70 31.52 -6.07
N SER A 41 13.08 32.66 -5.72
CA SER A 41 13.49 33.46 -4.57
C SER A 41 13.06 32.81 -3.25
N TYR A 42 14.03 32.63 -2.35
CA TYR A 42 13.79 32.14 -0.99
C TYR A 42 12.75 32.99 -0.25
N ASN A 43 12.87 34.31 -0.32
CA ASN A 43 12.00 35.23 0.40
C ASN A 43 10.54 35.10 -0.06
N THR A 44 10.33 35.00 -1.38
CA THR A 44 9.02 34.79 -1.97
C THR A 44 8.42 33.48 -1.47
N LEU A 45 9.12 32.36 -1.68
CA LEU A 45 8.61 31.04 -1.27
C LEU A 45 8.38 30.95 0.25
N ASN A 46 9.26 31.54 1.05
CA ASN A 46 9.11 31.52 2.50
C ASN A 46 7.88 32.31 2.96
N ASN A 47 7.54 33.42 2.31
CA ASN A 47 6.34 34.20 2.62
C ASN A 47 5.05 33.40 2.35
N TYR A 48 4.96 32.74 1.19
CA TYR A 48 3.82 31.89 0.83
C TYR A 48 3.67 30.70 1.78
N LEU A 49 4.77 30.01 2.05
CA LEU A 49 4.75 28.79 2.87
C LEU A 49 4.58 29.07 4.37
N SER A 50 4.74 30.31 4.82
CA SER A 50 4.61 30.71 6.24
C SER A 50 3.23 31.25 6.61
N LYS A 51 2.58 32.06 5.76
CA LYS A 51 1.24 32.62 6.06
C LYS A 51 0.14 31.61 5.71
N GLY A 52 -0.43 30.95 6.71
CA GLY A 52 -1.61 30.08 6.54
C GLY A 52 -1.36 28.76 5.79
N LYS A 53 -0.09 28.36 5.62
CA LYS A 53 0.38 27.10 4.99
C LYS A 53 -0.28 26.79 3.63
N LYS A 54 -0.37 27.80 2.76
CA LYS A 54 -0.82 27.58 1.38
C LYS A 54 0.34 27.04 0.54
N PRO A 55 0.11 26.02 -0.31
CA PRO A 55 1.08 25.64 -1.34
C PRO A 55 1.39 26.84 -2.22
N PHE A 56 2.66 27.03 -2.56
CA PHE A 56 3.03 27.91 -3.65
C PHE A 56 2.78 27.17 -4.96
N GLU A 57 2.05 27.77 -5.89
CA GLU A 57 1.68 27.12 -7.14
C GLU A 57 1.88 28.06 -8.32
N ASN A 58 2.66 27.60 -9.29
CA ASN A 58 2.88 28.22 -10.60
C ASN A 58 2.48 27.23 -11.71
N GLU A 59 2.60 27.66 -12.96
CA GLU A 59 2.33 26.84 -14.15
C GLU A 59 3.19 25.56 -14.21
N VAL A 60 4.45 25.66 -13.77
CA VAL A 60 5.44 24.57 -13.86
C VAL A 60 5.58 23.79 -12.55
N LEU A 61 5.44 24.46 -11.41
CA LEU A 61 5.89 23.95 -10.12
C LEU A 61 4.87 24.24 -9.02
N ARG A 62 4.58 23.25 -8.19
CA ARG A 62 3.86 23.38 -6.92
C ARG A 62 4.76 22.99 -5.76
N ILE A 63 4.88 23.84 -4.74
CA ILE A 63 5.71 23.60 -3.56
C ILE A 63 4.86 23.64 -2.30
N GLU A 64 5.08 22.68 -1.40
CA GLU A 64 4.41 22.63 -0.10
C GLU A 64 5.34 22.19 1.05
N ARG A 65 5.01 22.62 2.28
CA ARG A 65 5.68 22.18 3.51
C ARG A 65 4.92 21.01 4.11
N MET A 66 5.40 19.79 3.90
CA MET A 66 4.80 18.57 4.46
C MET A 66 5.44 18.18 5.79
N ALA A 67 4.66 17.60 6.70
CA ALA A 67 5.17 17.04 7.94
C ALA A 67 5.86 15.70 7.69
N VAL A 68 6.93 15.42 8.43
CA VAL A 68 7.62 14.14 8.34
C VAL A 68 6.95 13.12 9.24
N HIS A 69 6.58 11.97 8.68
CA HIS A 69 6.03 10.83 9.42
C HIS A 69 7.11 9.78 9.64
N ASN A 70 7.59 9.65 10.88
CA ASN A 70 8.62 8.65 11.23
C ASN A 70 8.05 7.24 11.42
N LYS A 71 6.72 7.11 11.48
CA LYS A 71 6.02 5.84 11.59
C LYS A 71 5.13 5.69 10.35
N PRO A 72 5.03 4.50 9.75
CA PRO A 72 4.14 4.28 8.62
C PRO A 72 2.70 4.61 9.03
N ILE A 73 2.00 5.34 8.16
CA ILE A 73 0.58 5.61 8.35
C ILE A 73 -0.13 4.26 8.27
N ARG A 74 -0.59 3.75 9.41
CA ARG A 74 -1.40 2.53 9.44
C ARG A 74 -2.70 2.82 8.70
N GLN A 75 -2.78 2.38 7.44
CA GLN A 75 -4.07 2.23 6.79
C GLN A 75 -4.82 1.19 7.62
N THR A 76 -5.90 1.60 8.28
CA THR A 76 -6.78 0.63 8.94
C THR A 76 -7.43 -0.17 7.82
N SER A 77 -6.79 -1.26 7.42
CA SER A 77 -7.37 -2.21 6.50
C SER A 77 -8.60 -2.76 7.19
N HIS A 78 -9.80 -2.42 6.72
CA HIS A 78 -11.06 -2.91 7.25
C HIS A 78 -11.29 -4.40 6.97
N PHE A 79 -10.23 -5.22 6.89
CA PHE A 79 -10.35 -6.67 6.84
C PHE A 79 -10.84 -7.15 8.20
N ARG A 80 -12.16 -7.24 8.33
CA ARG A 80 -12.84 -7.81 9.49
C ARG A 80 -12.90 -9.31 9.30
N VAL A 81 -11.94 -10.03 9.88
CA VAL A 81 -12.05 -11.49 10.00
C VAL A 81 -13.17 -11.76 11.00
N VAL A 82 -14.30 -12.28 10.52
CA VAL A 82 -15.44 -12.68 11.35
C VAL A 82 -15.44 -14.19 11.48
N PRO A 83 -15.50 -14.76 12.69
CA PRO A 83 -15.68 -16.20 12.86
C PRO A 83 -17.06 -16.59 12.34
N VAL A 84 -17.10 -17.55 11.41
CA VAL A 84 -18.36 -18.17 10.95
C VAL A 84 -18.68 -19.32 11.91
N VAL A 85 -19.55 -19.07 12.88
CA VAL A 85 -20.01 -20.10 13.83
C VAL A 85 -21.24 -20.80 13.26
N GLN A 86 -21.17 -22.10 13.04
CA GLN A 86 -22.31 -22.93 12.65
C GLN A 86 -22.77 -23.80 13.82
N LYS A 87 -24.05 -23.68 14.21
CA LYS A 87 -24.64 -24.56 15.24
C LYS A 87 -25.25 -25.79 14.56
N ARG A 88 -24.72 -26.99 14.81
CA ARG A 88 -25.22 -28.27 14.26
C ARG A 88 -25.10 -29.41 15.28
N GLN A 89 -25.80 -30.52 15.03
CA GLN A 89 -25.70 -31.72 15.86
C GLN A 89 -24.37 -32.46 15.61
N LEU A 90 -23.63 -32.76 16.68
CA LEU A 90 -22.26 -33.29 16.60
C LEU A 90 -22.18 -34.68 15.94
N HIS A 91 -23.21 -35.50 16.08
CA HIS A 91 -23.20 -36.89 15.60
C HIS A 91 -23.60 -37.06 14.13
N SER A 92 -24.25 -36.06 13.53
CA SER A 92 -24.66 -36.12 12.11
C SER A 92 -23.70 -35.36 11.19
N PHE A 93 -22.67 -34.71 11.74
CA PHE A 93 -21.82 -33.77 11.02
C PHE A 93 -20.49 -34.43 10.64
N ASP A 94 -20.26 -34.56 9.34
CA ASP A 94 -18.97 -34.93 8.78
C ASP A 94 -18.44 -33.75 7.97
N GLU A 95 -17.74 -32.85 8.66
CA GLU A 95 -17.15 -31.62 8.10
C GLU A 95 -16.27 -31.94 6.88
N SER A 96 -15.50 -33.02 6.96
CA SER A 96 -14.57 -33.42 5.90
C SER A 96 -15.31 -33.78 4.62
N LYS A 97 -16.42 -34.51 4.72
CA LYS A 97 -17.25 -34.85 3.54
C LYS A 97 -17.97 -33.63 2.97
N GLU A 98 -18.50 -32.76 3.82
CA GLU A 98 -19.19 -31.54 3.37
C GLU A 98 -18.23 -30.56 2.68
N ASP A 99 -17.05 -30.35 3.25
CA ASP A 99 -16.01 -29.50 2.67
C ASP A 99 -15.55 -30.06 1.32
N LEU A 100 -15.30 -31.37 1.24
CA LEU A 100 -14.95 -32.01 -0.01
C LEU A 100 -16.06 -31.79 -1.05
N LYS A 101 -17.33 -32.00 -0.68
CA LYS A 101 -18.47 -31.76 -1.57
C LYS A 101 -18.55 -30.30 -2.01
N TYR A 102 -18.36 -29.35 -1.10
CA TYR A 102 -18.32 -27.92 -1.41
C TYR A 102 -17.21 -27.60 -2.42
N TRP A 103 -15.99 -28.09 -2.21
CA TRP A 103 -14.90 -27.82 -3.13
C TRP A 103 -15.15 -28.47 -4.49
N LEU A 104 -15.74 -29.67 -4.52
CA LEU A 104 -16.11 -30.34 -5.76
C LEU A 104 -17.16 -29.58 -6.60
N THR A 105 -18.02 -28.77 -5.98
CA THR A 105 -18.97 -27.90 -6.71
C THR A 105 -18.34 -26.61 -7.24
N ARG A 106 -17.16 -26.22 -6.76
CA ARG A 106 -16.44 -25.02 -7.22
C ARG A 106 -15.71 -25.27 -8.53
N SER A 107 -15.47 -24.19 -9.28
CA SER A 107 -14.73 -24.25 -10.53
C SER A 107 -13.30 -24.75 -10.30
N VAL A 108 -12.68 -25.34 -11.32
CA VAL A 108 -11.28 -25.80 -11.24
C VAL A 108 -10.35 -24.63 -10.90
N LYS A 109 -10.65 -23.43 -11.40
CA LYS A 109 -9.90 -22.20 -11.12
C LYS A 109 -9.93 -21.82 -9.64
N GLU A 110 -11.11 -21.84 -9.02
CA GLU A 110 -11.27 -21.50 -7.60
C GLU A 110 -10.59 -22.53 -6.68
N ARG A 111 -10.76 -23.82 -6.98
CA ARG A 111 -10.06 -24.89 -6.24
C ARG A 111 -8.54 -24.75 -6.31
N ALA A 112 -8.01 -24.55 -7.51
CA ALA A 112 -6.57 -24.37 -7.71
C ALA A 112 -6.03 -23.15 -6.97
N TYR A 113 -6.79 -22.04 -6.98
CA TYR A 113 -6.45 -20.85 -6.22
C TYR A 113 -6.45 -21.11 -4.71
N ALA A 114 -7.47 -21.78 -4.16
CA ALA A 114 -7.55 -22.09 -2.74
C ALA A 114 -6.39 -22.97 -2.28
N VAL A 115 -6.03 -23.99 -3.05
CA VAL A 115 -4.86 -24.85 -2.76
C VAL A 115 -3.57 -24.03 -2.78
N ALA A 116 -3.37 -23.19 -3.80
CA ALA A 116 -2.18 -22.34 -3.88
C ALA A 116 -2.10 -21.36 -2.71
N PHE A 117 -3.24 -20.81 -2.27
CA PHE A 117 -3.33 -19.93 -1.11
C PHE A 117 -2.94 -20.65 0.18
N ILE A 118 -3.47 -21.86 0.42
CA ILE A 118 -3.11 -22.68 1.60
C ILE A 118 -1.62 -23.01 1.61
N VAL A 119 -1.07 -23.43 0.46
CA VAL A 119 0.38 -23.69 0.33
C VAL A 119 1.17 -22.42 0.63
N ASN A 120 0.74 -21.26 0.13
CA ASN A 120 1.44 -20.01 0.40
C ASN A 120 1.41 -19.60 1.89
N GLN A 121 0.37 -19.97 2.63
CA GLN A 121 0.28 -19.72 4.08
C GLN A 121 1.20 -20.63 4.90
N SER A 122 1.51 -21.83 4.42
CA SER A 122 2.42 -22.75 5.12
C SER A 122 3.91 -22.53 4.79
N LEU A 123 4.21 -21.69 3.81
CA LEU A 123 5.56 -21.35 3.40
C LEU A 123 6.21 -20.30 4.31
N GLN A 124 7.50 -20.50 4.61
CA GLN A 124 8.30 -19.52 5.35
C GLN A 124 8.54 -18.27 4.48
N PRO A 125 8.58 -17.06 5.06
CA PRO A 125 8.90 -15.84 4.33
C PRO A 125 10.25 -15.95 3.59
N GLY A 126 10.25 -15.71 2.28
CA GLY A 126 11.45 -15.79 1.44
C GLY A 126 11.73 -17.16 0.83
N SER A 127 10.93 -18.19 1.15
CA SER A 127 11.00 -19.47 0.44
C SER A 127 10.56 -19.31 -1.02
N LYS A 128 11.23 -20.05 -1.92
CA LYS A 128 10.92 -20.09 -3.34
C LYS A 128 10.41 -21.47 -3.71
N LEU A 129 9.42 -21.50 -4.60
CA LEU A 129 8.92 -22.74 -5.19
C LEU A 129 10.00 -23.34 -6.09
N ASP A 130 10.35 -24.60 -5.87
CA ASP A 130 11.22 -25.34 -6.79
C ASP A 130 10.48 -25.59 -8.10
N LYS A 131 11.02 -25.05 -9.19
CA LYS A 131 10.44 -25.13 -10.55
C LYS A 131 11.08 -26.24 -11.40
N SER A 132 11.90 -27.10 -10.80
CA SER A 132 12.53 -28.23 -11.49
C SER A 132 11.51 -29.18 -12.15
N VAL A 133 10.32 -29.32 -11.56
CA VAL A 133 9.23 -30.17 -12.07
C VAL A 133 7.96 -29.36 -12.23
N VAL A 134 7.66 -28.93 -13.46
CA VAL A 134 6.43 -28.20 -13.80
C VAL A 134 5.57 -29.01 -14.78
N SER A 135 4.40 -29.45 -14.31
CA SER A 135 3.37 -30.06 -15.18
C SER A 135 2.39 -28.97 -15.65
N LYS A 136 2.32 -28.73 -16.96
CA LYS A 136 1.32 -27.84 -17.56
C LYS A 136 0.07 -28.62 -17.94
N ARG A 137 -1.11 -28.18 -17.49
CA ARG A 137 -2.41 -28.76 -17.87
C ARG A 137 -3.33 -27.66 -18.42
N LYS A 138 -4.11 -27.99 -19.46
CA LYS A 138 -5.17 -27.10 -19.96
C LYS A 138 -6.38 -27.22 -19.04
N LEU A 139 -6.83 -26.10 -18.49
CA LEU A 139 -8.05 -26.04 -17.69
C LEU A 139 -9.22 -25.81 -18.64
N HIS A 140 -10.14 -26.77 -18.71
CA HIS A 140 -11.44 -26.57 -19.35
C HIS A 140 -12.44 -26.07 -18.30
N SER A 141 -13.24 -25.08 -18.68
CA SER A 141 -14.26 -24.43 -17.85
C SER A 141 -15.42 -25.36 -17.54
#